data_AF-B0P6L5-F1
#
_entry.id   AF-B0P6L5-F1
#
_cell.length_a   1.000
_cell.length_b   1.000
_cell.length_c   1.000
_cell.angle_alpha   90.00
_cell.angle_beta   90.00
_cell.angle_gamma   90.00
#
_symmetry.space_group_name_H-M   'P 1'
#
loop_
_entity.id
_entity.type
_entity.pdbx_description
1 polymer ?
#
loop_
_entity_poly.entity_id
_entity_poly.type
_entity_poly.pdbx_seq_one_letter_code
_entity_poly.pdbx_strand_id
1 'polypeptide(L)'
;MMPGIRNTDIQKLTARIAYPILKKKLFDLAEGEGAGMKRTRDKRPRGMDRIWRGAIYAAGMISLAIGLTLYTKTGLGVSPVVSVSFSITEIWGINYALSTFGVYMLFLAVQLLLKGKARRPGDLLQIPFSLVFGLLLDWFSLVQIRFYTLWQNLLLLFAAMAFTAVGMSMMVDMRLVLSPADGLADTIGKCTGRGVGFGKNIVDLSCVVVTCAVSYLFSGRITAIGLGTLIAMICVGRLAALFQLLFYEPLLRRAGLPEAHRCGASEQLAEESA
;
A
#
# COMPACT_ATOMS: atom_id res chain seq x y z
N MET A 1 17.77 -11.50 -51.76
CA MET A 1 17.87 -10.73 -50.50
C MET A 1 16.51 -10.74 -49.82
N MET A 2 16.32 -11.58 -48.80
CA MET A 2 15.10 -11.60 -47.99
C MET A 2 15.25 -10.61 -46.81
N PRO A 3 14.23 -9.80 -46.47
CA PRO A 3 14.30 -8.90 -45.33
C PRO A 3 14.19 -9.66 -44.00
N GLY A 4 15.08 -9.35 -43.06
CA GLY A 4 15.12 -9.97 -41.73
C GLY A 4 13.88 -9.67 -40.90
N ILE A 5 13.21 -10.73 -40.45
CA ILE A 5 12.14 -10.68 -39.44
C ILE A 5 12.79 -10.32 -38.10
N ARG A 6 12.43 -9.15 -37.55
CA ARG A 6 12.92 -8.69 -36.25
C ARG A 6 12.31 -9.54 -35.13
N ASN A 7 13.17 -9.99 -34.20
CA ASN A 7 12.83 -10.81 -33.02
C ASN A 7 11.69 -10.21 -32.15
N THR A 8 11.50 -8.89 -32.21
CA THR A 8 10.42 -8.14 -31.54
C THR A 8 9.02 -8.41 -32.08
N ASP A 9 8.87 -8.78 -33.36
CA ASP A 9 7.56 -9.08 -33.95
C ASP A 9 7.09 -10.48 -33.59
N ILE A 10 8.01 -11.44 -33.45
CA ILE A 10 7.71 -12.80 -32.99
C ILE A 10 7.29 -12.76 -31.52
N GLN A 11 7.99 -12.06 -30.62
CA GLN A 11 7.58 -11.98 -29.21
C GLN A 11 6.19 -11.33 -29.00
N LYS A 12 5.86 -10.29 -29.78
CA LYS A 12 4.53 -9.67 -29.73
C LYS A 12 3.44 -10.59 -30.25
N LEU A 13 3.74 -11.42 -31.25
CA LEU A 13 2.82 -12.42 -31.78
C LEU A 13 2.60 -13.57 -30.79
N THR A 14 3.68 -14.06 -30.15
CA THR A 14 3.59 -15.10 -29.11
C THR A 14 2.80 -14.61 -27.90
N ALA A 15 2.98 -13.37 -27.45
CA ALA A 15 2.23 -12.80 -26.34
C ALA A 15 0.73 -12.61 -26.65
N ARG A 16 0.39 -12.20 -27.90
CA ARG A 16 -1.01 -12.03 -28.32
C ARG A 16 -1.77 -13.34 -28.49
N ILE A 17 -1.09 -14.44 -28.81
CA ILE A 17 -1.73 -15.74 -29.03
C ILE A 17 -1.69 -16.60 -27.75
N ALA A 18 -0.57 -16.62 -27.02
CA ALA A 18 -0.41 -17.48 -25.85
C ALA A 18 -1.22 -17.01 -24.64
N TYR A 19 -1.31 -15.68 -24.41
CA TYR A 19 -2.02 -15.14 -23.25
C TYR A 19 -3.53 -15.47 -23.23
N PRO A 20 -4.32 -15.30 -24.32
CA PRO A 20 -5.74 -15.65 -24.29
C PRO A 20 -5.98 -17.16 -24.15
N ILE A 21 -5.10 -18.00 -24.69
CA ILE A 21 -5.19 -19.47 -24.57
C ILE A 21 -4.87 -19.91 -23.13
N LEU A 22 -3.83 -19.34 -22.52
CA LEU A 22 -3.45 -19.61 -21.13
C LEU A 22 -4.52 -19.09 -20.16
N LYS A 23 -5.06 -17.89 -20.41
CA LYS A 23 -6.16 -17.30 -19.64
C LYS A 23 -7.42 -18.16 -19.71
N LYS A 24 -7.77 -18.68 -20.89
CA LYS A 24 -8.90 -19.59 -21.06
C LYS A 24 -8.68 -20.93 -20.35
N LYS A 25 -7.48 -21.54 -20.47
CA LYS A 25 -7.14 -22.77 -19.73
C LYS A 25 -7.17 -22.59 -18.21
N LEU A 26 -6.69 -21.44 -17.70
CA LEU A 26 -6.76 -21.10 -16.27
C LEU A 26 -8.21 -20.89 -15.82
N PHE A 27 -9.05 -20.31 -16.67
CA PHE A 27 -10.48 -20.11 -16.39
C PHE A 27 -11.25 -21.44 -16.37
N ASP A 28 -10.99 -22.32 -17.36
CA ASP A 28 -11.60 -23.65 -17.45
C ASP A 28 -11.14 -24.57 -16.29
N LEU A 29 -9.88 -24.46 -15.84
CA LEU A 29 -9.39 -25.12 -14.63
C LEU A 29 -10.10 -24.62 -13.36
N ALA A 30 -10.38 -23.32 -13.29
CA ALA A 30 -11.09 -22.71 -12.16
C ALA A 30 -12.59 -23.07 -12.12
N GLU A 31 -13.24 -23.27 -13.27
CA GLU A 31 -14.62 -23.76 -13.34
C GLU A 31 -14.72 -25.27 -13.05
N GLY A 32 -13.74 -26.07 -13.50
CA GLY A 32 -13.68 -27.51 -13.24
C GLY A 32 -13.52 -27.88 -11.77
N GLU A 33 -12.76 -27.10 -10.99
CA GLU A 33 -12.64 -27.30 -9.53
C GLU A 33 -13.88 -26.83 -8.74
N GLY A 34 -14.74 -25.98 -9.34
CA GLY A 34 -15.97 -25.49 -8.73
C GLY A 34 -17.10 -26.52 -8.61
N ALA A 35 -17.04 -27.63 -9.36
CA ALA A 35 -18.12 -28.62 -9.42
C ALA A 35 -18.12 -29.64 -8.25
N GLY A 36 -17.06 -29.69 -7.44
CA GLY A 36 -16.87 -30.74 -6.41
C GLY A 36 -16.90 -30.27 -4.93
N MET A 37 -16.92 -28.97 -4.65
CA MET A 37 -16.80 -28.48 -3.27
C MET A 37 -18.17 -28.45 -2.58
N LYS A 38 -18.51 -29.52 -1.84
CA LYS A 38 -19.59 -29.48 -0.84
C LYS A 38 -19.35 -28.29 0.10
N ARG A 39 -20.25 -27.30 0.08
CA ARG A 39 -20.29 -26.19 1.05
C ARG A 39 -20.38 -26.75 2.47
N THR A 40 -19.26 -26.95 3.14
CA THR A 40 -19.22 -26.99 4.60
C THR A 40 -19.48 -25.57 5.07
N ARG A 41 -20.75 -25.27 5.35
CA ARG A 41 -21.21 -23.99 5.92
C ARG A 41 -20.56 -23.86 7.29
N ASP A 42 -19.43 -23.15 7.36
CA ASP A 42 -18.73 -22.85 8.60
C ASP A 42 -19.67 -22.11 9.56
N LYS A 43 -20.04 -22.77 10.66
CA LYS A 43 -21.00 -22.28 11.67
C LYS A 43 -20.26 -21.38 12.67
N ARG A 44 -19.59 -20.33 12.22
CA ARG A 44 -18.99 -19.35 13.14
C ARG A 44 -20.02 -18.33 13.63
N PRO A 45 -20.08 -18.05 14.95
CA PRO A 45 -20.97 -17.04 15.49
C PRO A 45 -20.50 -15.64 15.04
N ARG A 46 -21.41 -14.84 14.49
CA ARG A 46 -21.18 -13.49 13.89
C ARG A 46 -20.36 -12.50 14.76
N GLY A 47 -20.23 -12.74 16.07
CA GLY A 47 -19.40 -11.95 16.99
C GLY A 47 -17.90 -12.27 16.90
N MET A 48 -17.53 -13.54 16.66
CA MET A 48 -16.14 -14.00 16.56
C MET A 48 -15.43 -13.37 15.36
N ASP A 49 -16.17 -13.21 14.26
CA ASP A 49 -15.66 -12.65 13.01
C ASP A 49 -15.26 -11.18 13.18
N ARG A 50 -15.98 -10.40 14.02
CA ARG A 50 -15.64 -9.00 14.31
C ARG A 50 -14.36 -8.86 15.13
N ILE A 51 -14.18 -9.72 16.14
CA ILE A 51 -12.98 -9.72 16.98
C ILE A 51 -11.76 -10.09 16.13
N TRP A 52 -11.88 -11.13 15.31
CA TRP A 52 -10.79 -11.58 14.47
C TRP A 52 -10.43 -10.56 13.38
N ARG A 53 -11.43 -9.89 12.79
CA ARG A 53 -11.22 -8.75 11.88
C ARG A 53 -10.49 -7.60 12.57
N GLY A 54 -10.87 -7.26 13.80
CA GLY A 54 -10.18 -6.26 14.61
C GLY A 54 -8.73 -6.63 14.92
N ALA A 55 -8.47 -7.89 15.26
CA ALA A 55 -7.13 -8.40 15.54
C ALA A 55 -6.23 -8.37 14.30
N ILE A 56 -6.74 -8.81 13.13
CA ILE A 56 -6.02 -8.73 11.86
C ILE A 56 -5.71 -7.27 11.52
N TYR A 57 -6.68 -6.37 11.67
CA TYR A 57 -6.47 -4.95 11.40
C TYR A 57 -5.42 -4.32 12.31
N ALA A 58 -5.45 -4.64 13.61
CA ALA A 58 -4.45 -4.18 14.57
C ALA A 58 -3.05 -4.71 14.22
N ALA A 59 -2.93 -6.00 13.87
CA ALA A 59 -1.67 -6.59 13.41
C ALA A 59 -1.17 -5.95 12.11
N GLY A 60 -2.08 -5.62 11.19
CA GLY A 60 -1.76 -4.87 9.97
C GLY A 60 -1.24 -3.47 10.27
N MET A 61 -1.88 -2.75 11.19
CA MET A 61 -1.44 -1.41 11.62
C MET A 61 -0.05 -1.43 12.26
N ILE A 62 0.21 -2.41 13.13
CA ILE A 62 1.52 -2.60 13.77
C ILE A 62 2.58 -2.92 12.70
N SER A 63 2.29 -3.85 11.79
CA SER A 63 3.20 -4.21 10.70
C SER A 63 3.51 -3.03 9.79
N LEU A 64 2.49 -2.22 9.47
CA LEU A 64 2.68 -1.00 8.69
C LEU A 64 3.57 0.01 9.43
N ALA A 65 3.33 0.24 10.72
CA ALA A 65 4.14 1.15 11.53
C ALA A 65 5.61 0.70 11.60
N ILE A 66 5.86 -0.59 11.78
CA ILE A 66 7.20 -1.18 11.74
C ILE A 66 7.85 -0.91 10.36
N GLY A 67 7.14 -1.20 9.27
CA GLY A 67 7.65 -0.97 7.92
C GLY A 67 8.03 0.50 7.68
N LEU A 68 7.14 1.44 8.00
CA LEU A 68 7.38 2.87 7.83
C LEU A 68 8.53 3.39 8.70
N THR A 69 8.68 2.89 9.92
CA THR A 69 9.83 3.24 10.77
C THR A 69 11.12 2.64 10.26
N LEU A 70 11.11 1.41 9.74
CA LEU A 70 12.31 0.80 9.15
C LEU A 70 12.81 1.60 7.94
N TYR A 71 11.91 2.15 7.11
CA TYR A 71 12.28 3.03 5.99
C TYR A 71 13.20 4.17 6.42
N THR A 72 12.87 4.86 7.51
CA THR A 72 13.66 6.01 8.01
C THR A 72 15.03 5.58 8.54
N LYS A 73 15.21 4.30 8.86
CA LYS A 73 16.46 3.71 9.37
C LYS A 73 17.34 3.09 8.28
N THR A 74 16.85 2.97 7.04
CA THR A 74 17.63 2.39 5.92
C THR A 74 18.77 3.28 5.45
N GLY A 75 18.68 4.60 5.65
CA GLY A 75 19.62 5.57 5.09
C GLY A 75 19.63 5.63 3.54
N LEU A 76 18.69 4.96 2.87
CA LEU A 76 18.54 4.95 1.41
C LEU A 76 17.40 5.84 0.93
N GLY A 77 16.79 6.61 1.85
CA GLY A 77 15.57 7.37 1.65
C GLY A 77 14.40 6.77 2.42
N VAL A 78 13.27 7.46 2.41
CA VAL A 78 12.05 7.04 3.13
C VAL A 78 10.94 6.68 2.17
N SER A 79 9.85 6.08 2.68
CA SER A 79 8.66 5.84 1.85
C SER A 79 8.08 7.18 1.34
N PRO A 80 7.71 7.29 0.05
CA PRO A 80 7.21 8.53 -0.55
C PRO A 80 6.11 9.22 0.26
N VAL A 81 5.17 8.44 0.79
CA VAL A 81 4.03 8.95 1.54
C VAL A 81 4.40 9.66 2.85
N VAL A 82 5.49 9.25 3.51
CA VAL A 82 5.99 9.85 4.77
C VAL A 82 7.18 10.77 4.54
N SER A 83 7.61 10.99 3.29
CA SER A 83 8.77 11.82 2.97
C SER A 83 8.59 13.26 3.41
N VAL A 84 7.35 13.77 3.30
CA VAL A 84 7.01 15.13 3.75
C VAL A 84 7.19 15.21 5.26
N SER A 85 6.60 14.28 6.01
CA SER A 85 6.70 14.26 7.47
C SER A 85 8.13 14.13 7.96
N PHE A 86 8.93 13.26 7.33
CA PHE A 86 10.34 13.10 7.65
C PHE A 86 11.14 14.39 7.41
N SER A 87 10.92 15.05 6.27
CA SER A 87 11.59 16.33 5.98
C SER A 87 11.24 17.44 6.96
N ILE A 88 9.98 17.54 7.38
CA ILE A 88 9.54 18.52 8.38
C ILE A 88 10.24 18.25 9.73
N THR A 89 10.34 16.98 10.13
CA THR A 89 11.05 16.59 11.35
C THR A 89 12.53 16.94 11.31
N GLU A 90 13.23 16.68 10.21
CA GLU A 90 14.64 17.00 10.06
C GLU A 90 14.91 18.52 10.04
N ILE A 91 14.01 19.30 9.45
CA ILE A 91 14.19 20.76 9.28
C ILE A 91 13.86 21.52 10.56
N TRP A 92 12.73 21.21 11.19
CA TRP A 92 12.21 21.95 12.33
C TRP A 92 12.43 21.26 13.68
N GLY A 93 13.00 20.06 13.71
CA GLY A 93 13.26 19.30 14.93
C GLY A 93 12.00 18.82 15.65
N ILE A 94 10.83 18.86 14.99
CA ILE A 94 9.58 18.38 15.57
C ILE A 94 9.52 16.85 15.55
N ASN A 95 8.86 16.26 16.54
CA ASN A 95 8.71 14.81 16.63
C ASN A 95 8.09 14.19 15.35
N TYR A 96 8.64 13.05 14.90
CA TYR A 96 8.23 12.35 13.68
C TYR A 96 6.76 11.93 13.67
N ALA A 97 6.23 11.48 14.81
CA ALA A 97 4.82 11.12 14.95
C ALA A 97 3.90 12.34 14.83
N LEU A 98 4.28 13.47 15.44
CA LEU A 98 3.50 14.72 15.34
C LEU A 98 3.49 15.25 13.91
N SER A 99 4.65 15.23 13.25
CA SER A 99 4.79 15.60 11.84
C SER A 99 3.95 14.71 10.93
N THR A 100 3.97 13.40 11.16
CA THR A 100 3.15 12.42 10.41
C THR A 100 1.67 12.65 10.63
N PHE A 101 1.25 12.87 11.88
CA PHE A 101 -0.13 13.20 12.20
C PHE A 101 -0.61 14.46 11.46
N GLY A 102 0.19 15.53 11.45
CA GLY A 102 -0.14 16.77 10.75
C GLY A 102 -0.34 16.58 9.23
N VAL A 103 0.59 15.87 8.58
CA VAL A 103 0.48 15.56 7.13
C VAL A 103 -0.72 14.66 6.85
N TYR A 104 -1.00 13.69 7.72
CA TYR A 104 -2.17 12.82 7.59
C TYR A 104 -3.49 13.57 7.75
N MET A 105 -3.55 14.57 8.63
CA MET A 105 -4.70 15.48 8.73
C MET A 105 -4.85 16.33 7.46
N LEU A 106 -3.75 16.76 6.85
CA LEU A 106 -3.79 17.46 5.57
C LEU A 106 -4.33 16.55 4.45
N PHE A 107 -3.89 15.29 4.37
CA PHE A 107 -4.43 14.33 3.40
C PHE A 107 -5.92 14.09 3.61
N LEU A 108 -6.36 13.90 4.86
CA LEU A 108 -7.78 13.77 5.19
C LEU A 108 -8.55 15.03 4.81
N ALA A 109 -8.03 16.23 5.08
CA ALA A 109 -8.68 17.48 4.70
C ALA A 109 -8.86 17.60 3.19
N VAL A 110 -7.82 17.32 2.40
CA VAL A 110 -7.90 17.30 0.93
C VAL A 110 -8.87 16.22 0.46
N GLN A 111 -8.86 15.04 1.07
CA GLN A 111 -9.80 13.96 0.77
C GLN A 111 -11.26 14.39 1.00
N LEU A 112 -11.54 15.07 2.11
CA LEU A 112 -12.87 15.57 2.44
C LEU A 112 -13.32 16.69 1.50
N LEU A 113 -12.39 17.58 1.10
CA LEU A 113 -12.66 18.62 0.11
C LEU A 113 -13.00 18.02 -1.27
N LEU A 114 -12.23 17.03 -1.73
CA LEU A 114 -12.47 16.32 -2.99
C LEU A 114 -13.79 15.55 -2.98
N LYS A 115 -14.14 14.91 -1.85
CA LYS A 115 -15.42 14.19 -1.70
C LYS A 115 -16.62 15.14 -1.61
N GLY A 116 -16.46 16.33 -1.01
CA GLY A 116 -17.53 17.31 -0.84
C GLY A 116 -18.78 16.69 -0.21
N LYS A 117 -19.87 16.60 -1.00
CA LYS A 117 -21.16 16.01 -0.56
C LYS A 117 -21.15 14.48 -0.45
N ALA A 118 -20.20 13.80 -1.10
CA ALA A 118 -20.05 12.34 -1.07
C ALA A 118 -19.18 11.82 0.10
N ARG A 119 -18.89 12.68 1.08
CA ARG A 119 -18.12 12.32 2.29
C ARG A 119 -18.80 11.21 3.07
N ARG A 120 -18.02 10.24 3.54
CA ARG A 120 -18.52 9.15 4.38
C ARG A 120 -18.18 9.43 5.83
N PRO A 121 -19.07 9.15 6.80
CA PRO A 121 -18.76 9.32 8.21
C PRO A 121 -17.55 8.46 8.65
N GLY A 122 -17.30 7.33 7.97
CA GLY A 122 -16.10 6.51 8.18
C GLY A 122 -14.78 7.21 7.84
N ASP A 123 -14.79 8.28 7.04
CA ASP A 123 -13.58 9.05 6.73
C ASP A 123 -13.05 9.76 7.99
N LEU A 124 -13.92 10.13 8.94
CA LEU A 124 -13.50 10.76 10.20
C LEU A 124 -12.80 9.79 11.15
N LEU A 125 -12.99 8.47 10.99
CA LEU A 125 -12.24 7.47 11.76
C LEU A 125 -10.75 7.45 11.39
N GLN A 126 -10.35 8.12 10.31
CA GLN A 126 -8.94 8.35 9.99
C GLN A 126 -8.24 9.23 11.04
N ILE A 127 -8.97 10.08 11.78
CA ILE A 127 -8.41 10.92 12.86
C ILE A 127 -7.90 10.06 14.03
N PRO A 128 -8.74 9.24 14.70
CA PRO A 128 -8.25 8.37 15.77
C PRO A 128 -7.24 7.35 15.26
N PHE A 129 -7.40 6.85 14.02
CA PHE A 129 -6.39 6.02 13.38
C PHE A 129 -5.03 6.72 13.33
N SER A 130 -4.97 7.97 12.86
CA SER A 130 -3.72 8.72 12.71
C SER A 130 -3.06 9.01 14.05
N LEU A 131 -3.83 9.23 15.12
CA LEU A 131 -3.30 9.37 16.47
C LEU A 131 -2.64 8.08 16.96
N VAL A 132 -3.36 6.95 16.89
CA VAL A 132 -2.82 5.65 17.30
C VAL A 132 -1.61 5.27 16.46
N PHE A 133 -1.70 5.49 15.14
CA PHE A 133 -0.61 5.22 14.22
C PHE A 133 0.62 6.09 14.53
N GLY A 134 0.43 7.38 14.82
CA GLY A 134 1.50 8.27 15.27
C GLY A 134 2.19 7.74 16.53
N LEU A 135 1.43 7.33 17.55
CA LEU A 135 1.99 6.74 18.78
C LEU A 135 2.82 5.48 18.50
N LEU A 136 2.36 4.62 17.59
CA LEU A 136 3.13 3.44 17.16
C LEU A 136 4.43 3.84 16.44
N LEU A 137 4.38 4.82 15.54
CA LEU A 137 5.58 5.33 14.87
C LEU A 137 6.59 5.87 15.88
N ASP A 138 6.15 6.66 16.86
CA ASP A 138 7.01 7.18 17.92
C ASP A 138 7.66 6.04 18.72
N TRP A 139 6.85 5.05 19.15
CA TRP A 139 7.32 3.90 19.90
C TRP A 139 8.38 3.08 19.14
N PHE A 140 8.12 2.77 17.87
CA PHE A 140 9.08 2.04 17.05
C PHE A 140 10.31 2.89 16.69
N SER A 141 10.18 4.21 16.62
CA SER A 141 11.29 5.12 16.30
C SER A 141 12.40 5.09 17.35
N LEU A 142 12.06 4.73 18.59
CA LEU A 142 13.00 4.54 19.71
C LEU A 142 14.04 3.45 19.42
N VAL A 143 13.68 2.45 18.59
CA VAL A 143 14.59 1.39 18.19
C VAL A 143 15.64 1.96 17.23
N GLN A 144 16.89 2.00 17.67
CA GLN A 144 18.01 2.49 16.88
C GLN A 144 18.64 1.34 16.09
N ILE A 145 18.20 1.18 14.84
CA ILE A 145 18.83 0.30 13.87
C ILE A 145 19.61 1.19 12.90
N ARG A 146 20.92 0.97 12.81
CA ARG A 146 21.77 1.65 11.83
C ARG A 146 22.82 0.68 11.32
N PHE A 147 22.85 0.49 10.01
CA PHE A 147 23.89 -0.27 9.36
C PHE A 147 24.80 0.66 8.56
N TYR A 148 26.07 0.29 8.47
CA TYR A 148 27.09 1.06 7.75
C TYR A 148 27.36 0.50 6.35
N THR A 149 26.91 -0.72 6.07
CA THR A 149 27.14 -1.38 4.77
C THR A 149 25.91 -1.29 3.87
N LEU A 150 26.14 -1.05 2.58
CA LEU A 150 25.09 -0.84 1.59
C LEU A 150 24.18 -2.07 1.44
N TRP A 151 24.75 -3.28 1.45
CA TRP A 151 23.98 -4.53 1.35
C TRP A 151 23.02 -4.72 2.54
N GLN A 152 23.44 -4.38 3.76
CA GLN A 152 22.56 -4.43 4.94
C GLN A 152 21.42 -3.41 4.85
N ASN A 153 21.70 -2.19 4.36
CA ASN A 153 20.68 -1.18 4.13
C ASN A 153 19.66 -1.60 3.07
N LEU A 154 20.10 -2.28 2.00
CA LEU A 154 19.20 -2.85 0.99
C LEU A 154 18.32 -3.97 1.55
N LEU A 155 18.88 -4.87 2.37
CA LEU A 155 18.11 -5.90 3.05
C LEU A 155 17.07 -5.28 4.00
N LEU A 156 17.46 -4.25 4.75
CA LEU A 156 16.56 -3.52 5.63
C LEU A 156 15.43 -2.81 4.84
N LEU A 157 15.76 -2.24 3.68
CA LEU A 157 14.80 -1.62 2.77
C LEU A 157 13.80 -2.64 2.24
N PHE A 158 14.26 -3.83 1.84
CA PHE A 158 13.37 -4.90 1.40
C PHE A 158 12.47 -5.41 2.54
N ALA A 159 13.02 -5.54 3.75
CA ALA A 159 12.23 -5.86 4.93
C ALA A 159 11.16 -4.78 5.21
N ALA A 160 11.53 -3.50 5.14
CA ALA A 160 10.59 -2.39 5.29
C ALA A 160 9.45 -2.46 4.26
N MET A 161 9.78 -2.69 2.98
CA MET A 161 8.80 -2.90 1.91
C MET A 161 7.86 -4.06 2.21
N ALA A 162 8.39 -5.20 2.66
CA ALA A 162 7.59 -6.38 2.98
C ALA A 162 6.62 -6.12 4.14
N PHE A 163 7.10 -5.51 5.25
CA PHE A 163 6.25 -5.15 6.39
C PHE A 163 5.15 -4.15 6.00
N THR A 164 5.48 -3.15 5.17
CA THR A 164 4.51 -2.20 4.64
C THR A 164 3.47 -2.88 3.75
N ALA A 165 3.89 -3.75 2.83
CA ALA A 165 2.99 -4.48 1.93
C ALA A 165 2.03 -5.39 2.71
N VAL A 166 2.54 -6.18 3.66
CA VAL A 166 1.74 -7.03 4.55
C VAL A 166 0.78 -6.21 5.41
N GLY A 167 1.29 -5.12 6.00
CA GLY A 167 0.47 -4.23 6.83
C GLY A 167 -0.70 -3.61 6.05
N MET A 168 -0.43 -3.10 4.84
CA MET A 168 -1.47 -2.55 3.96
C MET A 168 -2.49 -3.62 3.55
N SER A 169 -2.05 -4.80 3.08
CA SER A 169 -2.97 -5.85 2.62
C SER A 169 -3.91 -6.31 3.74
N MET A 170 -3.37 -6.51 4.95
CA MET A 170 -4.18 -6.89 6.12
C MET A 170 -5.21 -5.82 6.50
N MET A 171 -4.88 -4.53 6.38
CA MET A 171 -5.82 -3.46 6.71
C MET A 171 -6.91 -3.28 5.66
N VAL A 172 -6.55 -3.34 4.36
CA VAL A 172 -7.47 -3.18 3.23
C VAL A 172 -8.55 -4.25 3.25
N ASP A 173 -8.17 -5.51 3.47
CA ASP A 173 -9.11 -6.64 3.48
C ASP A 173 -10.17 -6.52 4.60
N MET A 174 -9.84 -5.87 5.73
CA MET A 174 -10.74 -5.78 6.88
C MET A 174 -11.78 -4.65 6.76
N ARG A 175 -11.65 -3.74 5.78
CA ARG A 175 -12.59 -2.64 5.46
C ARG A 175 -13.04 -1.79 6.65
N LEU A 176 -12.14 -1.58 7.62
CA LEU A 176 -12.44 -0.77 8.80
C LEU A 176 -12.17 0.71 8.51
N VAL A 177 -10.89 1.06 8.38
CA VAL A 177 -10.43 2.42 8.11
C VAL A 177 -9.26 2.30 7.15
N LEU A 178 -9.23 3.12 6.11
CA LEU A 178 -8.03 3.24 5.27
C LEU A 178 -7.07 4.23 5.93
N SER A 179 -5.77 4.04 5.74
CA SER A 179 -4.83 5.09 6.10
C SER A 179 -5.21 6.39 5.36
N PRO A 180 -4.96 7.59 5.92
CA PRO A 180 -5.32 8.85 5.27
C PRO A 180 -4.75 8.99 3.86
N ALA A 181 -3.53 8.50 3.66
CA ALA A 181 -2.91 8.48 2.35
C ALA A 181 -3.63 7.54 1.37
N ASP A 182 -3.97 6.33 1.78
CA ASP A 182 -4.69 5.37 0.93
C ASP A 182 -6.14 5.84 0.66
N GLY A 183 -6.77 6.52 1.63
CA GLY A 183 -8.09 7.12 1.47
C GLY A 183 -8.09 8.30 0.49
N LEU A 184 -7.04 9.12 0.51
CA LEU A 184 -6.83 10.18 -0.47
C LEU A 184 -6.55 9.59 -1.86
N ALA A 185 -5.66 8.59 -1.95
CA ALA A 185 -5.37 7.87 -3.19
C ALA A 185 -6.63 7.26 -3.82
N ASP A 186 -7.45 6.56 -3.04
CA ASP A 186 -8.74 6.00 -3.49
C ASP A 186 -9.69 7.10 -4.00
N THR A 187 -9.73 8.25 -3.32
CA THR A 187 -10.57 9.38 -3.73
C THR A 187 -10.09 9.98 -5.05
N ILE A 188 -8.79 10.21 -5.21
CA ILE A 188 -8.20 10.72 -6.45
C ILE A 188 -8.40 9.73 -7.59
N GLY A 189 -8.20 8.43 -7.33
CA GLY A 189 -8.43 7.35 -8.30
C GLY A 189 -9.87 7.34 -8.83
N LYS A 190 -10.85 7.49 -7.92
CA LYS A 190 -12.28 7.59 -8.26
C LYS A 190 -12.61 8.87 -9.02
N CYS A 191 -12.07 10.02 -8.61
CA CYS A 191 -12.27 11.29 -9.30
C CYS A 191 -11.66 11.30 -10.71
N THR A 192 -10.56 10.59 -10.92
CA THR A 192 -9.86 10.51 -12.22
C THR A 192 -10.35 9.36 -13.10
N GLY A 193 -11.12 8.42 -12.55
CA GLY A 193 -11.59 7.22 -13.27
C GLY A 193 -10.48 6.28 -13.70
N ARG A 194 -9.30 6.34 -13.05
CA ARG A 194 -8.11 5.55 -13.38
C ARG A 194 -7.69 4.58 -12.28
N GLY A 195 -8.53 4.40 -11.27
CA GLY A 195 -8.32 3.43 -10.21
C GLY A 195 -7.38 3.88 -9.10
N VAL A 196 -7.30 3.05 -8.06
CA VAL A 196 -6.61 3.38 -6.80
C VAL A 196 -5.09 3.48 -6.95
N GLY A 197 -4.47 2.67 -7.82
CA GLY A 197 -3.04 2.73 -8.11
C GLY A 197 -2.59 4.04 -8.69
N PHE A 198 -3.31 4.51 -9.70
CA PHE A 198 -3.04 5.80 -10.31
C PHE A 198 -3.17 6.94 -9.28
N GLY A 199 -4.20 6.88 -8.43
CA GLY A 199 -4.35 7.80 -7.30
C GLY A 199 -3.17 7.76 -6.33
N LYS A 200 -2.67 6.57 -5.99
CA LYS A 200 -1.53 6.39 -5.09
C LYS A 200 -0.25 6.97 -5.69
N ASN A 201 0.01 6.71 -6.97
CA ASN A 201 1.16 7.29 -7.68
C ASN A 201 1.10 8.82 -7.71
N ILE A 202 -0.08 9.43 -7.87
CA ILE A 202 -0.25 10.89 -7.78
C ILE A 202 0.09 11.37 -6.37
N VAL A 203 -0.44 10.71 -5.33
CA VAL A 203 -0.15 11.08 -3.94
C VAL A 203 1.34 10.97 -3.66
N ASP A 204 1.97 9.84 -3.98
CA ASP A 204 3.40 9.61 -3.76
C ASP A 204 4.26 10.63 -4.52
N LEU A 205 3.95 10.90 -5.79
CA LEU A 205 4.65 11.91 -6.59
C LEU A 205 4.48 13.31 -5.98
N SER A 206 3.27 13.67 -5.55
CA SER A 206 3.02 14.96 -4.91
C SER A 206 3.81 15.11 -3.61
N CYS A 207 3.93 14.04 -2.82
CA CYS A 207 4.72 14.02 -1.59
C CYS A 207 6.21 14.23 -1.90
N VAL A 208 6.75 13.49 -2.88
CA VAL A 208 8.16 13.63 -3.30
C VAL A 208 8.45 15.05 -3.78
N VAL A 209 7.57 15.64 -4.60
CA VAL A 209 7.74 17.02 -5.10
C VAL A 209 7.70 18.02 -3.95
N VAL A 210 6.72 17.92 -3.05
CA VAL A 210 6.60 18.81 -1.88
C VAL A 210 7.82 18.65 -0.96
N THR A 211 8.27 17.44 -0.70
CA THR A 211 9.47 17.16 0.09
C THR A 211 10.71 17.80 -0.55
N CYS A 212 10.93 17.61 -1.85
CA CYS A 212 12.03 18.27 -2.56
C CYS A 212 11.98 19.79 -2.41
N ALA A 213 10.80 20.40 -2.62
CA ALA A 213 10.62 21.84 -2.52
C ALA A 213 10.91 22.36 -1.10
N VAL A 214 10.32 21.74 -0.08
CA VAL A 214 10.51 22.13 1.33
C VAL A 214 11.95 21.91 1.77
N SER A 215 12.53 20.74 1.50
CA SER A 215 13.92 20.44 1.85
C SER A 215 14.90 21.40 1.17
N TYR A 216 14.70 21.72 -0.11
CA TYR A 216 15.57 22.64 -0.82
C TYR A 216 15.44 24.08 -0.32
N LEU A 217 14.22 24.58 -0.09
CA LEU A 217 13.98 25.96 0.34
C LEU A 217 14.48 26.25 1.76
N PHE A 218 14.34 25.29 2.70
CA PHE A 218 14.64 25.53 4.11
C PHE A 218 15.98 24.93 4.58
N SER A 219 16.42 23.81 4.01
CA SER A 219 17.65 23.11 4.43
C SER A 219 18.79 23.22 3.40
N GLY A 220 18.48 23.64 2.16
CA GLY A 220 19.45 23.66 1.05
C GLY A 220 19.96 22.28 0.63
N ARG A 221 19.42 21.20 1.19
CA ARG A 221 19.80 19.80 0.95
C ARG A 221 18.56 18.92 0.95
N ILE A 222 18.55 17.91 0.07
CA ILE A 222 17.49 16.89 0.03
C ILE A 222 17.86 15.79 1.01
N THR A 223 17.22 15.78 2.19
CA THR A 223 17.54 14.85 3.29
C THR A 223 16.66 13.60 3.31
N ALA A 224 15.44 13.67 2.77
CA ALA A 224 14.44 12.60 2.88
C ALA A 224 14.40 11.64 1.68
N ILE A 225 14.76 12.11 0.48
CA ILE A 225 14.58 11.38 -0.76
C ILE A 225 15.89 10.72 -1.18
N GLY A 226 15.83 9.42 -1.46
CA GLY A 226 16.95 8.65 -1.99
C GLY A 226 16.51 7.56 -2.96
N LEU A 227 17.46 6.70 -3.35
CA LEU A 227 17.21 5.56 -4.24
C LEU A 227 16.09 4.64 -3.70
N GLY A 228 16.05 4.43 -2.39
CA GLY A 228 15.01 3.64 -1.73
C GLY A 228 13.62 4.24 -1.89
N THR A 229 13.48 5.57 -1.87
CA THR A 229 12.21 6.28 -2.12
C THR A 229 11.71 6.06 -3.54
N LEU A 230 12.61 6.18 -4.54
CA LEU A 230 12.27 5.97 -5.95
C LEU A 230 11.88 4.51 -6.22
N ILE A 231 12.63 3.56 -5.67
CA ILE A 231 12.29 2.13 -5.76
C ILE A 231 10.96 1.87 -5.09
N ALA A 232 10.72 2.42 -3.89
CA ALA A 232 9.47 2.23 -3.16
C ALA A 232 8.25 2.73 -3.94
N MET A 233 8.34 3.91 -4.57
CA MET A 233 7.27 4.47 -5.40
C MET A 233 6.84 3.52 -6.53
N ILE A 234 7.77 2.73 -7.07
CA ILE A 234 7.52 1.82 -8.19
C ILE A 234 7.14 0.40 -7.71
N CYS A 235 7.72 -0.05 -6.59
CA CYS A 235 7.65 -1.44 -6.16
C CYS A 235 6.62 -1.71 -5.06
N VAL A 236 6.33 -0.75 -4.16
CA VAL A 236 5.49 -0.99 -2.98
C VAL A 236 4.06 -1.38 -3.36
N GLY A 237 3.45 -0.69 -4.34
CA GLY A 237 2.11 -1.04 -4.82
C GLY A 237 2.05 -2.46 -5.41
N ARG A 238 3.04 -2.83 -6.23
CA ARG A 238 3.13 -4.17 -6.83
C ARG A 238 3.39 -5.26 -5.80
N LEU A 239 4.22 -4.99 -4.80
CA LEU A 239 4.47 -5.90 -3.68
C LEU A 239 3.20 -6.11 -2.86
N ALA A 240 2.46 -5.04 -2.55
CA ALA A 240 1.17 -5.14 -1.86
C ALA A 240 0.17 -6.02 -2.65
N ALA A 241 0.06 -5.80 -3.96
CA ALA A 241 -0.78 -6.63 -4.83
C ALA A 241 -0.35 -8.10 -4.85
N LEU A 242 0.95 -8.38 -4.93
CA LEU A 242 1.49 -9.75 -4.88
C LEU A 242 1.20 -10.43 -3.53
N PHE A 243 1.45 -9.72 -2.42
CA PHE A 243 1.16 -10.23 -1.08
C PHE A 243 -0.32 -10.54 -0.90
N GLN A 244 -1.19 -9.67 -1.42
CA GLN A 244 -2.61 -9.93 -1.39
C GLN A 244 -2.93 -11.18 -2.20
N LEU A 245 -2.48 -11.31 -3.45
CA LEU A 245 -2.71 -12.53 -4.26
C LEU A 245 -2.25 -13.82 -3.56
N LEU A 246 -1.12 -13.79 -2.84
CA LEU A 246 -0.58 -14.96 -2.14
C LEU A 246 -1.33 -15.28 -0.83
N PHE A 247 -1.79 -14.27 -0.08
CA PHE A 247 -2.29 -14.44 1.29
C PHE A 247 -3.78 -14.12 1.47
N TYR A 248 -4.49 -13.75 0.40
CA TYR A 248 -5.91 -13.38 0.41
C TYR A 248 -6.84 -14.48 0.96
N GLU A 249 -6.78 -15.68 0.38
CA GLU A 249 -7.62 -16.82 0.77
C GLU A 249 -7.45 -17.22 2.25
N PRO A 250 -6.23 -17.35 2.80
CA PRO A 250 -6.01 -17.57 4.23
C PRO A 250 -6.59 -16.47 5.11
N LEU A 251 -6.43 -15.20 4.73
CA LEU A 251 -6.88 -14.04 5.50
C LEU A 251 -8.40 -13.93 5.55
N LEU A 252 -9.08 -14.13 4.42
CA LEU A 252 -10.55 -14.10 4.35
C LEU A 252 -11.20 -15.26 5.10
N ARG A 253 -10.67 -16.48 4.94
CA ARG A 253 -11.14 -17.65 5.68
C ARG A 253 -10.99 -17.44 7.18
N ARG A 254 -9.91 -16.81 7.62
CA ARG A 254 -9.70 -16.46 9.02
C ARG A 254 -10.67 -15.37 9.49
N ALA A 255 -10.93 -14.35 8.67
CA ALA A 255 -11.84 -13.25 8.96
C ALA A 255 -13.34 -13.55 8.83
N GLY A 256 -13.73 -14.75 8.36
CA GLY A 256 -15.13 -15.15 8.22
C GLY A 256 -15.88 -14.41 7.10
N LEU A 257 -15.16 -13.84 6.12
CA LEU A 257 -15.75 -13.08 5.01
C LEU A 257 -16.01 -14.00 3.79
N PRO A 258 -17.18 -13.90 3.13
CA PRO A 258 -17.55 -14.80 2.02
C PRO A 258 -16.75 -14.55 0.72
N GLU A 259 -16.48 -15.62 -0.04
CA GLU A 259 -15.68 -15.66 -1.29
C GLU A 259 -16.13 -14.71 -2.42
N ALA A 260 -17.35 -14.15 -2.35
CA ALA A 260 -17.82 -13.08 -3.26
C ALA A 260 -16.94 -11.82 -3.23
N HIS A 261 -16.01 -11.74 -2.27
CA HIS A 261 -14.97 -10.73 -2.17
C HIS A 261 -13.92 -10.78 -3.29
N ARG A 262 -13.77 -11.91 -4.01
CA ARG A 262 -12.86 -12.04 -5.17
C ARG A 262 -13.01 -10.89 -6.17
N CYS A 263 -14.22 -10.44 -6.50
CA CYS A 263 -14.39 -9.46 -7.59
C CYS A 263 -13.90 -8.05 -7.21
N GLY A 264 -14.32 -7.53 -6.05
CA GLY A 264 -14.03 -6.14 -5.66
C GLY A 264 -12.59 -5.88 -5.21
N ALA A 265 -11.92 -6.87 -4.60
CA ALA A 265 -10.51 -6.74 -4.24
C ALA A 265 -9.61 -6.91 -5.47
N SER A 266 -9.92 -7.86 -6.36
CA SER A 266 -9.15 -8.05 -7.60
C SER A 266 -9.24 -6.85 -8.54
N GLU A 267 -10.40 -6.19 -8.64
CA GLU A 267 -10.55 -4.95 -9.43
C GLU A 267 -9.73 -3.79 -8.85
N GLN A 268 -9.80 -3.55 -7.53
CA GLN A 268 -9.01 -2.50 -6.88
C GLN A 268 -7.49 -2.72 -7.02
N LEU A 269 -7.05 -3.99 -7.07
CA LEU A 269 -5.63 -4.36 -7.14
C LEU A 269 -5.08 -4.47 -8.56
N ALA A 270 -5.91 -4.89 -9.52
CA ALA A 270 -5.56 -4.82 -10.94
C ALA A 270 -5.34 -3.36 -11.36
N GLU A 271 -6.10 -2.44 -10.76
CA GLU A 271 -5.89 -0.99 -10.88
C GLU A 271 -4.68 -0.46 -10.08
N GLU A 272 -4.30 -1.08 -8.95
CA GLU A 272 -3.07 -0.75 -8.22
C GLU A 272 -1.77 -1.22 -8.90
N SER A 273 -1.86 -2.23 -9.77
CA SER A 273 -0.72 -2.86 -10.45
C SER A 273 -0.41 -2.28 -11.83
N ALA A 274 -1.33 -1.48 -12.39
CA ALA A 274 -1.26 -0.86 -13.73
C ALA A 274 -0.64 0.54 -13.67
#